data_AF-A0A017HMQ8-F1
#
_entry.id   AF-A0A017HMQ8-F1
#
_cell.length_a   1.000
_cell.length_b   1.000
_cell.length_c   1.000
_cell.angle_alpha   90.00
_cell.angle_beta   90.00
_cell.angle_gamma   90.00
#
_symmetry.space_group_name_H-M   'P 1'
#
loop_
_entity.id
_entity.type
_entity.pdbx_description
1 polymer ?
#
loop_
_entity_poly.entity_id
_entity_poly.type
_entity_poly.pdbx_seq_one_letter_code
_entity_poly.pdbx_strand_id
1 'polypeptide(L)' 'MHQHLDIGQGEVPWDAFFGTLHEIGFDGIMTACVFAWEDRADASGRFMRQEMQKYIDTYWSAK' A
#
# COMPACT_ATOMS: atom_id res chain seq x y z
N MET A 1 -0.72 -12.81 -13.82
CA MET A 1 -0.78 -13.61 -12.57
C MET A 1 -0.89 -12.60 -11.45
N HIS A 2 -2.02 -12.50 -10.75
CA HIS A 2 -2.13 -11.59 -9.59
C HIS A 2 -1.50 -12.31 -8.40
N GLN A 3 -0.39 -11.78 -7.90
CA GLN A 3 0.31 -12.32 -6.73
C GLN A 3 0.00 -11.42 -5.53
N HIS A 4 -0.40 -12.00 -4.40
CA HIS A 4 -0.70 -11.28 -3.15
C HIS A 4 0.59 -10.94 -2.40
N LEU A 5 1.48 -10.20 -3.06
CA LEU A 5 2.82 -9.81 -2.60
C LEU A 5 2.78 -8.56 -1.74
N ASP A 6 3.87 -8.31 -1.01
CA ASP A 6 4.04 -7.04 -0.33
C ASP A 6 4.16 -5.88 -1.35
N ILE A 7 3.85 -4.66 -0.91
CA ILE A 7 4.14 -3.44 -1.67
C ILE A 7 5.63 -3.42 -2.08
N GLY A 8 5.89 -3.10 -3.35
CA GLY A 8 7.23 -3.05 -3.93
C GLY A 8 7.81 -4.39 -4.42
N GLN A 9 7.13 -5.52 -4.19
CA GLN A 9 7.59 -6.83 -4.69
C GLN A 9 6.89 -7.28 -5.98
N GLY A 10 5.88 -6.54 -6.43
CA GLY A 10 5.17 -6.76 -7.69
C GLY A 10 5.28 -5.58 -8.65
N GLU A 11 4.46 -5.59 -9.69
CA GLU A 11 4.51 -4.60 -10.78
C GLU A 11 3.51 -3.44 -10.59
N VAL A 12 2.83 -3.38 -9.45
CA VAL A 12 1.86 -2.30 -9.19
C VAL A 12 2.60 -0.95 -9.10
N PRO A 13 2.24 0.06 -9.92
CA PRO A 13 2.82 1.39 -9.85
C PRO A 13 2.22 2.17 -8.67
N TRP A 14 2.73 1.90 -7.47
CA TRP A 14 2.16 2.41 -6.21
C TRP A 14 2.13 3.94 -6.13
N ASP A 15 3.13 4.63 -6.67
CA ASP A 15 3.14 6.10 -6.77
C ASP A 15 1.91 6.62 -7.53
N ALA A 16 1.67 6.11 -8.74
CA ALA A 16 0.48 6.47 -9.53
C ALA A 16 -0.83 6.09 -8.82
N PHE A 17 -0.87 4.95 -8.13
CA PHE A 17 -2.04 4.51 -7.37
C PHE A 17 -2.40 5.49 -6.25
N PHE A 18 -1.45 5.79 -5.36
CA PHE A 18 -1.70 6.70 -4.23
C PHE A 18 -1.87 8.15 -4.67
N GLY A 19 -1.12 8.59 -5.68
CA GLY A 19 -1.27 9.92 -6.29
C GLY A 19 -2.67 10.12 -6.88
N THR A 20 -3.19 9.13 -7.61
CA THR A 20 -4.55 9.21 -8.16
C THR A 20 -5.60 9.26 -7.05
N LEU A 21 -5.46 8.46 -5.99
CA LEU A 21 -6.38 8.50 -4.84
C LEU A 21 -6.41 9.89 -4.18
N HIS A 22 -5.25 10.53 -4.07
CA HIS A 22 -5.15 11.91 -3.58
C HIS A 22 -5.83 12.91 -4.53
N GLU A 23 -5.56 12.81 -5.83
CA GLU A 23 -6.13 13.70 -6.85
C GLU A 23 -7.66 13.68 -6.89
N ILE A 24 -8.27 12.51 -6.68
CA ILE A 24 -9.73 12.39 -6.66
C ILE A 24 -10.36 12.73 -5.29
N GLY A 25 -9.55 13.09 -4.30
CA GLY A 25 -10.01 13.43 -2.94
C GLY A 25 -10.57 12.23 -2.18
N PHE A 26 -10.04 11.03 -2.40
CA PHE A 26 -10.48 9.83 -1.67
C PHE A 26 -10.17 9.93 -0.17
N ASP A 27 -11.18 9.74 0.68
CA ASP A 27 -11.09 9.83 2.15
C ASP A 27 -11.56 8.55 2.86
N GLY A 28 -11.73 7.46 2.10
CA GLY A 28 -12.24 6.19 2.59
C GLY A 28 -11.21 5.31 3.30
N ILE A 29 -11.63 4.09 3.62
CA ILE A 29 -10.79 3.09 4.31
C ILE A 29 -9.94 2.32 3.29
N MET A 30 -8.69 2.06 3.67
CA MET A 30 -7.75 1.21 2.92
C MET A 30 -7.44 -0.05 3.71
N THR A 31 -7.48 -1.21 3.04
CA THR A 31 -7.17 -2.52 3.64
C THR A 31 -6.12 -3.25 2.81
N ALA A 32 -5.23 -4.00 3.47
CA ALA A 32 -4.20 -4.80 2.81
C ALA A 32 -4.51 -6.29 2.93
N CYS A 33 -4.51 -7.00 1.79
CA CYS A 33 -4.72 -8.44 1.68
C CYS A 33 -3.49 -9.10 1.02
N VAL A 34 -2.50 -9.45 1.85
CA VAL A 34 -1.21 -10.04 1.45
C VAL A 34 -1.11 -11.47 1.97
N PHE A 35 -0.76 -12.42 1.10
CA PHE A 35 -0.79 -13.86 1.39
C PHE A 35 0.42 -14.63 0.85
N ALA A 36 1.36 -13.97 0.19
CA ALA A 36 2.51 -14.65 -0.44
C ALA A 36 3.52 -15.20 0.57
N TRP A 37 3.51 -14.70 1.82
CA TRP A 37 4.54 -14.99 2.83
C TRP A 37 3.95 -15.56 4.12
N GLU A 38 3.47 -16.81 4.04
CA GLU A 38 2.83 -17.50 5.17
C GLU A 38 3.74 -17.61 6.40
N ASP A 39 5.03 -17.92 6.20
CA ASP A 39 6.05 -18.05 7.23
C ASP A 39 6.33 -16.75 8.01
N ARG A 40 5.94 -15.61 7.45
CA ARG A 40 6.13 -14.28 8.03
C ARG A 40 4.87 -13.40 7.94
N ALA A 41 3.69 -14.00 8.04
CA ALA A 41 2.40 -13.33 7.85
C ALA A 41 2.24 -12.04 8.69
N ASP A 42 2.56 -12.10 9.99
CA ASP A 42 2.48 -10.93 10.88
C ASP A 42 3.46 -9.82 10.48
N ALA A 43 4.65 -10.18 10.03
CA ALA A 43 5.66 -9.21 9.58
C ALA A 43 5.24 -8.56 8.26
N SER A 44 4.69 -9.34 7.34
CA SER A 44 4.13 -8.86 6.08
C SER A 44 2.97 -7.88 6.33
N GLY A 45 2.04 -8.18 7.23
CA GLY A 45 0.97 -7.25 7.61
C GLY A 45 1.49 -5.93 8.19
N ARG A 46 2.49 -5.98 9.09
CA ARG A 46 3.13 -4.77 9.63
C ARG A 46 3.87 -3.96 8.57
N PHE A 47 4.59 -4.65 7.67
CA PHE A 47 5.28 -4.02 6.55
C PHE A 47 4.29 -3.28 5.64
N MET A 48 3.21 -3.94 5.22
CA MET A 48 2.15 -3.33 4.40
C MET A 48 1.59 -2.06 5.05
N ARG A 49 1.27 -2.12 6.34
CA ARG A 49 0.76 -0.96 7.08
C ARG A 49 1.75 0.21 7.11
N GLN A 50 3.04 -0.07 7.22
CA GLN A 50 4.09 0.95 7.22
C GLN A 50 4.27 1.57 5.82
N GLU A 51 4.31 0.76 4.77
CA GLU A 51 4.45 1.29 3.40
C GLU A 51 3.23 2.11 2.98
N MET A 52 2.01 1.68 3.30
CA MET A 52 0.81 2.49 3.08
C MET A 52 0.90 3.85 3.80
N GLN A 53 1.45 3.89 5.02
CA GLN A 53 1.66 5.16 5.73
C GLN A 53 2.60 6.09 5.00
N LYS A 54 3.72 5.58 4.46
CA LYS A 54 4.71 6.40 3.75
C LYS A 54 4.10 7.09 2.53
N TYR A 55 3.24 6.39 1.79
CA TYR A 55 2.54 6.99 0.67
C TYR A 55 1.47 8.00 1.11
N ILE A 56 0.70 7.69 2.16
CA ILE A 56 -0.25 8.65 2.75
C ILE A 56 0.49 9.92 3.17
N ASP A 57 1.59 9.78 3.89
CA ASP A 57 2.41 10.92 4.33
C ASP A 57 2.94 11.67 3.11
N THR A 58 3.42 11.01 2.06
CA THR A 58 3.91 11.67 0.85
C THR A 58 2.86 12.56 0.17
N TYR A 59 1.62 12.07 0.00
CA TYR A 59 0.61 12.79 -0.78
C TYR A 59 -0.33 13.68 0.04
N TRP A 60 -0.65 13.31 1.29
CA TRP A 60 -1.59 14.06 2.14
C TRP A 60 -0.91 14.99 3.17
N SER A 61 0.41 14.92 3.37
CA SER A 61 1.09 15.82 4.33
C SER A 61 1.50 17.18 3.73
N ALA A 62 1.35 17.37 2.42
CA ALA A 62 1.54 18.68 1.80
C ALA A 62 0.34 19.60 2.13
N LYS A 63 0.57 20.55 3.04
CA LYS A 63 -0.26 21.75 3.19
C LYS A 63 0.10 22.80 2.15
#